data_AF-A0A2V5RRB6-F1
#
_entry.id   AF-A0A2V5RRB6-F1
#
_cell.length_a   1.000
_cell.length_b   1.000
_cell.length_c   1.000
_cell.angle_alpha   90.00
_cell.angle_beta   90.00
_cell.angle_gamma   90.00
#
_symmetry.space_group_name_H-M   'P 1'
#
loop_
_entity.id
_entity.type
_entity.pdbx_description
1 polymer ?
#
loop_
_entity_poly.entity_id
_entity_poly.type
_entity_poly.pdbx_seq_one_letter_code
_entity_poly.pdbx_strand_id
1 'polypeptide(L)'
;SITCLPQLVFRYANGRTRELENTNKLLRRLPYCNGMKTGYTDAAGKCLIASGTRPGKDIIVVVLGDSSARVWRDASALLNWGLVM
;
A
#
# COMPACT_ATOMS: atom_id res chain seq x y z
N SER A 1 5.90 -11.18 0.38
CA SER A 1 5.94 -10.48 1.68
C SER A 1 4.52 -10.25 2.20
N ILE A 2 4.30 -10.19 3.52
CA ILE A 2 2.99 -9.86 4.12
C ILE A 2 2.44 -8.51 3.65
N THR A 3 3.34 -7.57 3.31
CA THR A 3 3.01 -6.23 2.82
C THR A 3 2.34 -6.21 1.45
N CYS A 4 2.44 -7.31 0.70
CA CYS A 4 1.89 -7.45 -0.66
C CYS A 4 0.51 -8.13 -0.67
N LEU A 5 0.09 -8.70 0.45
CA LEU A 5 -1.17 -9.43 0.55
C LEU A 5 -2.30 -8.46 0.89
N PRO A 6 -3.44 -8.46 0.18
CA PRO A 6 -4.61 -7.65 0.54
C PRO A 6 -5.22 -8.04 1.90
N GLN A 7 -5.06 -9.31 2.28
CA GLN A 7 -5.49 -9.87 3.55
C GLN A 7 -4.62 -11.10 3.91
N LEU A 8 -4.53 -11.40 5.19
CA LEU A 8 -3.84 -12.58 5.71
C LEU A 8 -4.64 -13.18 6.88
N VAL A 9 -4.84 -14.49 6.87
CA VAL A 9 -5.31 -15.21 8.06
C VAL A 9 -4.11 -15.53 8.94
N PHE A 10 -4.02 -14.86 10.08
CA PHE A 10 -3.00 -15.12 11.09
C PHE A 10 -3.49 -16.20 12.07
N ARG A 11 -2.64 -17.20 12.34
CA ARG A 11 -2.92 -18.27 13.29
C ARG A 11 -2.07 -18.09 14.54
N TYR A 12 -2.72 -18.00 15.69
CA TYR A 12 -2.07 -17.92 16.99
C TYR A 12 -1.61 -19.31 17.46
N ALA A 13 -0.65 -19.37 18.38
CA ALA A 13 -0.13 -20.62 18.94
C ALA A 13 -1.20 -21.48 19.63
N ASN A 14 -2.24 -20.85 20.20
CA ASN A 14 -3.39 -21.53 20.82
C ASN A 14 -4.44 -22.04 19.82
N GLY A 15 -4.13 -22.03 18.51
CA GLY A 15 -5.02 -22.51 17.45
C GLY A 15 -6.08 -21.51 16.97
N ARG A 16 -6.28 -20.38 17.65
CA ARG A 16 -7.19 -19.33 17.19
C ARG A 16 -6.70 -18.72 15.87
N THR A 17 -7.63 -18.23 15.06
CA THR A 17 -7.32 -17.48 13.83
C THR A 17 -7.89 -16.07 13.88
N ARG A 18 -7.24 -15.15 13.18
CA ARG A 18 -7.74 -13.79 12.93
C ARG A 18 -7.40 -13.38 11.51
N GLU A 19 -8.38 -12.82 10.81
CA GLU A 19 -8.15 -12.16 9.55
C GLU A 19 -7.58 -10.76 9.77
N LEU A 20 -6.47 -10.47 9.09
CA LEU A 20 -5.78 -9.19 9.10
C LEU A 20 -5.93 -8.55 7.73
N GLU A 21 -6.55 -7.38 7.70
CA GLU A 21 -6.67 -6.59 6.49
C GLU A 21 -5.47 -5.67 6.30
N ASN A 22 -4.98 -5.59 5.07
CA ASN A 22 -3.90 -4.67 4.75
C ASN A 22 -4.41 -3.22 4.76
N THR A 23 -3.73 -2.38 5.54
CA THR A 23 -4.06 -0.95 5.63
C THR A 23 -3.76 -0.19 4.34
N ASN A 24 -2.88 -0.70 3.47
CA ASN A 24 -2.65 -0.11 2.15
C ASN A 24 -3.85 -0.38 1.22
N LYS A 25 -4.70 0.63 1.08
CA LYS A 25 -5.92 0.55 0.25
C LYS A 25 -5.61 0.36 -1.24
N LEU A 26 -4.41 0.67 -1.70
CA LEU A 26 -4.07 0.60 -3.13
C LEU A 26 -4.00 -0.84 -3.65
N LEU A 27 -3.66 -1.81 -2.79
CA LEU A 27 -3.62 -3.23 -3.15
C LEU A 27 -4.98 -3.76 -3.64
N ARG A 28 -6.09 -3.18 -3.16
CA ARG A 28 -7.45 -3.55 -3.59
C ARG A 28 -8.00 -2.65 -4.70
N ARG A 29 -7.44 -1.45 -4.86
CA ARG A 29 -7.93 -0.43 -5.80
C ARG A 29 -7.24 -0.48 -7.15
N LEU A 30 -5.96 -0.86 -7.19
CA LEU A 30 -5.13 -0.80 -8.38
C LEU A 30 -4.63 -2.22 -8.71
N PRO A 31 -4.97 -2.78 -9.88
CA PRO A 31 -4.64 -4.18 -10.20
C PRO A 31 -3.13 -4.41 -10.38
N TYR A 32 -2.36 -3.36 -10.67
CA TYR A 32 -0.90 -3.42 -10.81
C TYR A 32 -0.15 -3.12 -9.51
N CYS A 33 -0.85 -2.76 -8.42
CA CYS A 33 -0.22 -2.46 -7.14
C CYS A 33 0.11 -3.78 -6.41
N ASN A 34 1.35 -3.89 -5.93
CA ASN A 34 1.86 -5.09 -5.26
C ASN A 34 2.54 -4.80 -3.91
N GLY A 35 2.41 -3.59 -3.37
CA GLY A 35 2.97 -3.19 -2.08
C GLY A 35 2.70 -1.72 -1.74
N MET A 36 3.20 -1.14 -0.64
CA MET A 36 4.12 -1.71 0.34
C MET A 36 3.64 -1.40 1.78
N LYS A 37 3.69 -0.13 2.24
CA LYS A 37 3.39 0.16 3.64
C LYS A 37 2.89 1.58 3.91
N THR A 38 1.94 1.65 4.83
CA THR A 38 1.39 2.88 5.43
C THR A 38 2.20 3.34 6.65
N GLY A 39 2.26 4.64 6.90
CA GLY A 39 2.85 5.22 8.11
C GLY A 39 2.06 6.45 8.59
N TYR A 40 2.03 6.67 9.91
CA TYR A 40 1.41 7.86 10.50
C TYR A 40 1.98 8.14 11.89
N THR A 41 2.34 9.39 12.13
CA THR A 41 2.47 10.01 13.45
C THR A 41 1.97 11.45 13.33
N ASP A 42 1.68 12.12 14.45
CA ASP A 42 1.20 13.51 14.41
C ASP A 42 2.24 14.46 13.80
N ALA A 43 3.53 14.22 14.03
CA ALA A 43 4.62 15.01 13.45
C ALA A 43 4.89 14.71 11.97
N ALA A 44 4.67 13.47 11.51
CA ALA A 44 5.01 13.04 10.15
C ALA A 44 3.85 13.14 9.15
N GLY A 45 2.61 13.35 9.61
CA GLY A 45 1.43 13.25 8.75
C GLY A 45 1.21 11.83 8.21
N LYS A 46 0.39 11.69 7.16
CA LYS A 46 0.17 10.38 6.50
C LYS A 46 1.27 10.14 5.48
N CYS A 47 1.95 9.01 5.65
CA CYS A 47 2.96 8.52 4.73
C CYS A 47 2.50 7.22 4.07
N LEU A 48 2.89 7.01 2.82
CA LEU A 48 2.63 5.78 2.07
C LEU A 48 3.78 5.50 1.10
N ILE A 49 4.30 4.27 1.19
CA ILE A 49 5.14 3.69 0.15
C ILE A 49 4.28 2.68 -0.60
N ALA A 50 4.13 2.88 -1.91
CA ALA A 50 3.44 1.95 -2.78
C ALA A 50 4.35 1.47 -3.90
N SER A 51 4.17 0.23 -4.32
CA SER A 51 4.89 -0.35 -5.44
C SER A 51 3.90 -0.95 -6.42
N GLY A 52 4.27 -0.98 -7.69
CA GLY A 52 3.51 -1.62 -8.72
C GLY A 52 4.35 -2.02 -9.91
N THR A 53 3.84 -2.97 -10.66
CA THR A 53 4.55 -3.62 -11.77
C THR A 53 3.64 -3.73 -12.98
N ARG A 54 4.21 -3.47 -14.14
CA ARG A 54 3.66 -3.79 -15.47
C ARG A 54 4.76 -4.42 -16.32
N PRO A 55 4.45 -5.10 -17.44
CA PRO A 55 5.47 -5.74 -18.27
C PRO A 55 6.62 -4.79 -18.61
N GLY A 56 7.84 -5.13 -18.17
CA GLY A 56 9.05 -4.35 -18.40
C GLY A 56 9.22 -3.09 -17.52
N LYS A 57 8.38 -2.88 -16.49
CA LYS A 57 8.45 -1.69 -15.64
C LYS A 57 8.04 -1.97 -14.19
N ASP A 58 8.94 -1.67 -13.26
CA ASP A 58 8.71 -1.70 -11.81
C ASP A 58 8.87 -0.30 -11.23
N ILE A 59 7.88 0.16 -10.47
CA ILE A 59 7.85 1.51 -9.89
C ILE A 59 7.60 1.44 -8.39
N ILE A 60 8.34 2.26 -7.65
CA ILE A 60 8.09 2.57 -6.24
C ILE A 60 7.77 4.07 -6.14
N VAL A 61 6.70 4.40 -5.42
CA VAL A 61 6.34 5.78 -5.08
C VAL A 61 6.34 5.96 -3.57
N VAL A 62 6.83 7.12 -3.13
CA VAL A 62 6.95 7.49 -1.72
C VAL A 62 6.23 8.82 -1.54
N VAL A 63 5.18 8.81 -0.71
CA VAL A 63 4.43 9.99 -0.29
C VAL A 63 4.69 10.21 1.20
N LEU A 64 5.14 11.40 1.56
CA LEU A 64 5.46 11.81 2.94
C LEU A 64 4.68 13.07 3.32
N GLY A 65 4.29 13.21 4.58
CA GLY A 65 3.72 14.46 5.08
C GLY A 65 2.33 14.82 4.53
N ASP A 66 1.59 13.87 3.96
CA ASP A 66 0.31 14.17 3.33
C ASP A 66 -0.87 14.07 4.31
N SER A 67 -2.05 14.49 3.87
CA SER A 67 -3.29 14.39 4.62
C SER A 67 -3.99 13.05 4.41
N SER A 68 -4.82 12.64 5.37
CA SER A 68 -5.66 11.43 5.27
C SER A 68 -6.58 11.41 4.03
N ALA A 69 -7.00 12.59 3.57
CA ALA A 69 -7.86 12.74 2.40
C ALA A 69 -7.10 12.54 1.07
N ARG A 70 -5.79 12.82 1.03
CA ARG A 70 -5.02 12.88 -0.21
C ARG A 70 -4.04 11.73 -0.42
N VAL A 71 -3.48 11.15 0.64
CA VAL A 71 -2.37 10.16 0.55
C VAL A 71 -2.64 9.01 -0.42
N TRP A 72 -3.88 8.53 -0.49
CA TRP A 72 -4.27 7.46 -1.40
C TRP A 72 -4.38 7.93 -2.85
N ARG A 73 -4.96 9.11 -3.06
CA ARG A 73 -5.16 9.70 -4.39
C ARG A 73 -3.80 10.03 -5.00
N ASP A 74 -2.94 10.68 -4.23
CA ASP A 74 -1.66 11.19 -4.73
C ASP A 74 -0.70 10.03 -5.02
N ALA A 75 -0.64 9.02 -4.14
CA ALA A 75 0.12 7.80 -4.43
C ALA A 75 -0.44 7.02 -5.64
N SER A 76 -1.77 6.96 -5.82
CA SER A 76 -2.36 6.32 -7.00
C SER A 76 -2.00 7.06 -8.28
N ALA A 77 -2.05 8.39 -8.27
CA ALA A 77 -1.73 9.23 -9.42
C ALA A 77 -0.26 9.08 -9.82
N LEU A 78 0.66 9.13 -8.86
CA LEU A 78 2.09 8.94 -9.11
C LEU A 78 2.40 7.53 -9.64
N LEU A 79 1.80 6.49 -9.03
CA LEU A 79 2.03 5.11 -9.45
C LEU A 79 1.46 4.86 -10.86
N ASN A 80 0.29 5.44 -11.17
CA ASN A 80 -0.30 5.39 -12.50
C ASN A 80 0.57 6.13 -13.53
N TRP A 81 1.07 7.32 -13.17
CA TRP A 81 1.96 8.10 -14.04
C TRP A 81 3.26 7.34 -14.35
N GLY A 82 3.86 6.70 -13.35
CA GLY A 82 5.08 5.92 -13.57
C GLY A 82 4.86 4.66 -14.40
N LEU A 83 3.72 3.98 -14.25
CA LEU A 83 3.49 2.66 -14.85
C LEU A 83 2.72 2.67 -16.18
N VAL A 84 1.80 3.60 -16.38
CA VAL A 84 0.79 3.56 -17.46
C VAL A 84 1.06 4.60 -18.53
N MET A 85 1.46 5.80 -18.13
CA MET A 85 2.08 6.77 -19.03
C MET A 85 3.52 6.35 -19.33
#